data_AF-A0A932TR76-F1
#
_entry.id   AF-A0A932TR76-F1
#
_cell.length_a   1.000
_cell.length_b   1.000
_cell.length_c   1.000
_cell.angle_alpha   90.00
_cell.angle_beta   90.00
_cell.angle_gamma   90.00
#
_symmetry.space_group_name_H-M   'P 1'
#
loop_
_entity.id
_entity.type
_entity.pdbx_description
1 polymer ?
#
loop_
_entity_poly.entity_id
_entity_poly.type
_entity_poly.pdbx_seq_one_letter_code
_entity_poly.pdbx_strand_id
1 'polypeptide(L)'
;MAEQKQRPGPKPGSEGATRIADAHRGSHAHDREGGFAANPDLARSAGKVGGERVKEKYGSNFYTLIGRKGGEAVRDARGPEFYSQIGKKGREERARRQRVQESAED
;
A
#
# COMPACT_ATOMS: atom_id res chain seq x y z
N MET A 1 -34.83 16.66 -14.74
CA MET A 1 -33.58 16.13 -14.14
C MET A 1 -32.52 16.14 -15.22
N ALA A 2 -31.50 17.00 -15.11
CA ALA A 2 -30.46 17.10 -16.14
C ALA A 2 -29.42 15.99 -15.93
N GLU A 3 -29.32 15.08 -16.89
CA GLU A 3 -28.33 14.01 -16.92
C GLU A 3 -26.93 14.62 -16.98
N GLN A 4 -26.20 14.55 -15.87
CA GLN A 4 -24.79 14.93 -15.82
C GLN A 4 -23.99 13.89 -16.60
N LYS A 5 -23.94 14.04 -17.93
CA LYS A 5 -23.04 13.24 -18.78
C LYS A 5 -21.61 13.57 -18.36
N GLN A 6 -20.92 12.59 -17.79
CA GLN A 6 -19.48 12.66 -17.57
C GLN A 6 -18.82 12.84 -18.94
N ARG A 7 -18.47 14.08 -19.27
CA ARG A 7 -17.80 14.39 -20.53
C ARG A 7 -16.41 13.75 -20.44
N PRO A 8 -16.01 12.93 -21.44
CA PRO A 8 -14.67 12.38 -21.44
C PRO A 8 -13.66 13.53 -21.40
N GLY A 9 -12.62 13.36 -20.59
CA GLY A 9 -11.56 14.37 -20.46
C GLY A 9 -10.90 14.70 -21.80
N PRO A 10 -10.17 15.82 -21.89
CA PRO A 10 -9.47 16.17 -23.12
C PRO A 10 -8.48 15.07 -23.51
N LYS A 11 -8.40 14.80 -24.81
CA LYS A 11 -7.46 13.80 -25.34
C LYS A 11 -6.02 14.18 -24.98
N PRO A 12 -5.15 13.24 -24.59
CA PRO A 12 -3.73 13.52 -24.33
C PRO A 12 -3.10 14.26 -25.53
N GLY A 13 -2.37 15.35 -25.26
CA GLY A 13 -1.74 16.18 -26.31
C GLY A 13 -2.65 17.20 -27.00
N SER A 14 -3.95 17.24 -26.68
CA SER A 14 -4.85 18.29 -27.18
C SER A 14 -4.62 19.63 -26.46
N GLU A 15 -5.00 20.75 -27.10
CA GLU A 15 -4.97 22.07 -26.45
C GLU A 15 -5.74 22.13 -25.13
N GLY A 16 -6.81 21.32 -25.00
CA GLY A 16 -7.56 21.19 -23.75
C GLY A 16 -6.72 20.52 -22.65
N ALA A 17 -5.91 19.52 -22.99
CA ALA A 17 -4.98 18.89 -22.07
C ALA A 17 -3.83 19.85 -21.70
N THR A 18 -3.31 20.61 -22.67
CA THR A 18 -2.28 21.64 -22.43
C THR A 18 -2.81 22.76 -21.53
N ARG A 19 -4.03 23.27 -21.76
CA ARG A 19 -4.65 24.29 -20.90
C ARG A 19 -4.82 23.82 -19.45
N ILE A 20 -5.21 22.57 -19.25
CA ILE A 20 -5.30 21.98 -17.89
C ILE A 20 -3.89 21.83 -17.31
N ALA A 21 -2.93 21.30 -18.07
CA ALA A 21 -1.54 21.16 -17.61
C ALA A 21 -0.92 22.51 -17.24
N ASP A 22 -1.19 23.57 -17.99
CA ASP A 22 -0.68 24.92 -17.78
C ASP A 22 -1.31 25.60 -16.57
N ALA A 23 -2.61 25.39 -16.37
CA ALA A 23 -3.31 25.83 -15.16
C ALA A 23 -2.78 25.14 -13.89
N HIS A 24 -2.28 23.91 -14.00
CA HIS A 24 -1.70 23.13 -12.90
C HIS A 24 -0.16 23.16 -12.83
N ARG A 25 0.52 23.85 -13.77
CA ARG A 25 1.99 23.92 -13.89
C ARG A 25 2.68 24.60 -12.69
N GLY A 26 1.93 25.35 -11.88
CA GLY A 26 2.38 25.97 -10.63
C GLY A 26 1.88 25.29 -9.35
N SER A 27 0.92 24.36 -9.43
CA SER A 27 0.39 23.70 -8.24
C SER A 27 1.33 22.66 -7.66
N HIS A 28 2.45 22.36 -8.33
CA HIS A 28 3.53 21.50 -7.82
C HIS A 28 4.51 22.23 -6.88
N ALA A 29 4.29 23.52 -6.58
CA ALA A 29 5.07 24.21 -5.54
C ALA A 29 4.98 23.50 -4.16
N HIS A 30 3.89 22.76 -3.91
CA HIS A 30 3.70 21.94 -2.71
C HIS A 30 4.59 20.68 -2.66
N ASP A 31 5.15 20.21 -3.79
CA ASP A 31 6.06 19.06 -3.80
C ASP A 31 7.43 19.40 -3.21
N ARG A 32 7.74 20.71 -3.09
CA ARG A 32 9.02 21.22 -2.58
C ARG A 32 9.11 21.18 -1.05
N GLU A 33 7.97 21.22 -0.35
CA GLU A 33 7.89 20.97 1.10
C GLU A 33 7.91 19.46 1.42
N GLY A 34 7.98 18.63 0.36
CA GLY A 34 7.87 17.19 0.44
C GLY A 34 6.40 16.81 0.64
N GLY A 35 5.90 15.91 -0.21
CA GLY A 35 4.52 15.46 -0.14
C GLY A 35 4.18 14.78 1.20
N PHE A 36 3.01 14.15 1.27
CA PHE A 36 2.53 13.42 2.45
C PHE A 36 3.58 12.50 3.13
N ALA A 37 4.53 11.95 2.36
CA ALA A 37 5.62 11.10 2.85
C ALA A 37 6.77 11.84 3.55
N ALA A 38 6.94 13.15 3.33
CA ALA A 38 8.00 13.94 3.93
C ALA A 38 7.67 14.40 5.36
N ASN A 39 6.39 14.37 5.75
CA ASN A 39 5.95 14.64 7.11
C ASN A 39 5.38 13.34 7.74
N PRO A 40 6.15 12.65 8.60
CA PRO A 40 5.73 11.38 9.20
C PRO A 40 4.43 11.44 10.02
N ASP A 41 4.15 12.55 10.69
CA ASP A 41 2.94 12.72 11.50
C ASP A 41 1.71 12.92 10.62
N LEU A 42 1.86 13.71 9.57
CA LEU A 42 0.84 13.82 8.54
C LEU A 42 0.62 12.45 7.88
N ALA A 43 1.70 11.75 7.50
CA ALA A 43 1.69 10.42 6.90
C ALA A 43 0.88 9.42 7.74
N ARG A 44 1.13 9.42 9.05
CA ARG A 44 0.46 8.57 10.02
C ARG A 44 -1.01 8.93 10.16
N SER A 45 -1.33 10.22 10.28
CA SER A 45 -2.70 10.68 10.51
C SER A 45 -3.61 10.40 9.30
N ALA A 46 -3.22 10.75 8.07
CA ALA A 46 -4.08 10.45 6.94
C ALA A 46 -4.05 8.97 6.53
N GLY A 47 -2.99 8.22 6.87
CA GLY A 47 -3.00 6.76 6.77
C GLY A 47 -4.06 6.14 7.67
N LYS A 48 -4.17 6.61 8.93
CA LYS A 48 -5.22 6.21 9.86
C LYS A 48 -6.62 6.58 9.34
N VAL A 49 -6.83 7.83 8.95
CA VAL A 49 -8.15 8.30 8.44
C VAL A 49 -8.55 7.57 7.16
N GLY A 50 -7.61 7.35 6.25
CA GLY A 50 -7.84 6.58 5.03
C GLY A 50 -8.20 5.13 5.32
N GLY A 51 -7.50 4.49 6.26
CA GLY A 51 -7.78 3.13 6.71
C GLY A 51 -9.18 3.00 7.32
N GLU A 52 -9.56 3.91 8.23
CA GLU A 52 -10.89 3.91 8.85
C GLU A 52 -12.01 4.07 7.81
N ARG A 53 -11.85 4.98 6.83
CA ARG A 53 -12.84 5.14 5.74
C ARG A 53 -12.97 3.91 4.86
N VAL A 54 -11.86 3.24 4.54
CA VAL A 54 -11.88 1.99 3.76
C VAL A 54 -12.58 0.89 4.55
N LYS A 55 -12.29 0.77 5.84
CA LYS A 55 -12.94 -0.19 6.73
C LYS A 55 -14.44 0.06 6.84
N GLU A 56 -14.86 1.31 7.01
CA GLU A 56 -16.28 1.70 7.05
C GLU A 56 -16.98 1.35 5.73
N LYS A 57 -16.34 1.63 4.58
CA LYS A 57 -16.93 1.41 3.27
C LYS A 57 -17.05 -0.07 2.88
N TYR A 58 -16.04 -0.88 3.17
CA TYR A 58 -15.95 -2.25 2.62
C TYR A 58 -16.04 -3.36 3.67
N GLY A 59 -15.95 -3.03 4.96
CA GLY A 59 -16.06 -3.99 6.06
C GLY A 59 -14.92 -5.02 6.13
N SER A 60 -15.10 -6.04 6.97
CA SER A 60 -14.10 -7.09 7.24
C SER A 60 -13.83 -8.01 6.05
N ASN A 61 -14.86 -8.32 5.24
CA ASN A 61 -14.76 -9.22 4.09
C ASN A 61 -13.74 -8.75 3.05
N PHE A 62 -13.56 -7.44 2.91
CA PHE A 62 -12.56 -6.85 2.04
C PHE A 62 -11.15 -7.30 2.38
N TYR A 63 -10.78 -7.25 3.67
CA TYR A 63 -9.43 -7.64 4.13
C TYR A 63 -9.17 -9.13 3.95
N THR A 64 -10.18 -9.97 4.17
CA THR A 64 -10.10 -11.40 3.90
C THR A 64 -9.85 -11.67 2.42
N LEU A 65 -10.56 -10.98 1.53
CA LEU A 65 -10.43 -11.16 0.09
C LEU A 65 -9.06 -10.73 -0.43
N ILE A 66 -8.58 -9.55 -0.04
CA ILE A 66 -7.25 -9.06 -0.46
C ILE A 66 -6.14 -9.93 0.12
N GLY A 67 -6.30 -10.44 1.35
CA GLY A 67 -5.36 -11.37 1.96
C GLY A 67 -5.27 -12.69 1.19
N ARG A 68 -6.42 -13.27 0.80
CA ARG A 68 -6.45 -14.48 -0.02
C ARG A 68 -5.78 -14.25 -1.37
N LYS A 69 -6.14 -13.16 -2.06
CA LYS A 69 -5.56 -12.82 -3.37
C LYS A 69 -4.03 -12.62 -3.30
N GLY A 70 -3.55 -11.97 -2.25
CA GLY A 70 -2.11 -11.82 -2.01
C GLY A 70 -1.42 -13.17 -1.77
N GLY A 71 -2.03 -14.04 -0.97
CA GLY A 71 -1.52 -15.39 -0.72
C GLY A 71 -1.47 -16.25 -2.00
N GLU A 72 -2.52 -16.21 -2.82
CA GLU A 72 -2.56 -16.90 -4.12
C GLU A 72 -1.47 -16.39 -5.06
N ALA A 73 -1.30 -15.07 -5.18
CA ALA A 73 -0.25 -14.48 -6.01
C ALA A 73 1.16 -14.90 -5.56
N VAL A 74 1.41 -14.98 -4.25
CA VAL A 74 2.70 -15.45 -3.71
C VAL A 74 2.90 -16.93 -3.99
N ARG A 75 1.88 -17.76 -3.77
CA ARG A 75 1.92 -19.20 -4.05
C ARG A 75 2.26 -19.45 -5.52
N ASP A 76 1.57 -18.75 -6.42
CA ASP A 76 1.73 -18.93 -7.86
C ASP A 76 3.13 -18.47 -8.32
N ALA A 77 3.67 -17.39 -7.75
CA ALA A 77 4.99 -16.87 -8.10
C ALA A 77 6.17 -17.65 -7.49
N ARG A 78 6.00 -18.23 -6.29
CA ARG A 78 7.11 -18.79 -5.48
C ARG A 78 7.07 -20.31 -5.32
N GLY A 79 5.92 -20.93 -5.56
CA GLY A 79 5.73 -22.37 -5.42
C GLY A 79 5.83 -22.90 -3.97
N PRO A 80 5.75 -24.22 -3.78
CA PRO A 80 5.72 -24.86 -2.46
C PRO A 80 7.05 -24.77 -1.70
N GLU A 81 8.19 -24.78 -2.39
CA GLU A 81 9.52 -24.72 -1.77
C GLU A 81 9.74 -23.46 -0.93
N PHE A 82 9.12 -22.35 -1.33
CA PHE A 82 9.18 -21.10 -0.57
C PHE A 82 8.63 -21.24 0.86
N TYR A 83 7.51 -21.96 1.03
CA TYR A 83 6.94 -22.19 2.34
C TYR A 83 7.79 -23.14 3.18
N SER A 84 8.38 -24.16 2.55
CA SER A 84 9.36 -25.07 3.19
C SER A 84 10.57 -24.31 3.72
N GLN A 85 11.13 -23.38 2.93
CA GLN A 85 12.26 -22.54 3.32
C GLN A 85 11.91 -21.60 4.48
N ILE A 86 10.75 -20.92 4.42
CA ILE A 86 10.27 -20.07 5.52
C ILE A 86 10.11 -20.88 6.80
N GLY A 87 9.52 -22.08 6.70
CA GLY A 87 9.35 -22.98 7.83
C GLY A 87 10.69 -23.41 8.45
N LYS A 88 11.68 -23.76 7.62
CA LYS A 88 13.04 -24.11 8.06
C LYS A 88 13.70 -22.93 8.79
N LYS A 89 13.67 -21.74 8.18
CA LYS A 89 14.24 -20.51 8.78
C LYS A 89 13.59 -20.16 10.11
N GLY A 90 12.27 -20.35 10.24
CA GLY A 90 11.55 -20.13 11.49
C GLY A 90 11.98 -21.10 12.61
N ARG A 91 12.24 -22.38 12.29
CA ARG A 91 12.75 -23.34 13.28
C ARG A 91 14.18 -23.04 13.69
N GLU A 92 15.05 -22.70 12.75
CA GLU A 92 16.43 -22.32 13.01
C GLU A 92 16.51 -21.09 13.92
N GLU A 93 15.67 -20.08 13.67
CA GLU A 93 15.60 -18.88 14.50
C GLU A 93 15.14 -19.20 15.92
N ARG A 94 14.14 -20.09 16.07
CA ARG A 94 13.68 -20.54 17.38
C ARG A 94 14.78 -21.26 18.14
N ALA A 95 15.49 -22.19 17.49
CA ALA A 95 16.60 -22.91 18.09
C ALA A 95 17.79 -21.99 18.45
N ARG A 96 18.04 -20.96 17.64
CA ARG A 96 19.04 -19.92 17.95
C ARG A 96 18.66 -19.15 19.21
N ARG A 97 17.41 -18.70 19.32
CA ARG A 97 16.93 -17.97 20.50
C ARG A 97 17.01 -18.80 21.77
N GLN A 98 16.65 -20.08 21.71
CA GLN A 98 16.75 -21.00 22.85
C GLN A 98 18.20 -21.14 23.32
N ARG A 99 19.14 -21.39 22.41
CA ARG A 99 20.57 -21.47 22.75
C ARG A 99 21.11 -20.17 23.36
N VAL A 100 20.74 -19.01 22.80
CA VAL A 100 21.15 -17.70 23.34
C VAL A 100 20.58 -17.49 24.74
N GLN A 101 19.35 -17.91 24.98
CA GLN A 101 18.70 -17.78 26.29
C GLN A 101 19.33 -18.71 27.33
N GLU A 102 19.61 -19.97 26.97
CA GLU A 102 20.31 -20.93 27.83
C GLU A 102 21.75 -20.48 28.17
N SER A 103 22.43 -19.77 27.26
CA SER A 103 23.79 -19.26 27.49
C SER A 103 23.83 -17.95 28.29
N ALA A 104 22.68 -17.33 28.54
CA ALA A 104 22.58 -16.08 29.30
C ALA A 104 22.13 -16.32 30.76
N GLU A 105 21.78 -17.55 31.11
CA GLU A 105 21.38 -17.98 32.46
C GLU A 105 22.46 -18.82 33.17
N ASP A 106 23.66 -18.93 32.56
CA ASP A 106 24.88 -19.57 33.09
C ASP A 106 25.98 -18.49 33.26
#